data_AF-A0A2Y9F4J1-F1
#
_entry.id   AF-A0A2Y9F4J1-F1
#
_cell.length_a   1.000
_cell.length_b   1.000
_cell.length_c   1.000
_cell.angle_alpha   90.00
_cell.angle_beta   90.00
_cell.angle_gamma   90.00
#
_symmetry.space_group_name_H-M   'P 1'
#
loop_
_entity.id
_entity.type
_entity.pdbx_description
1 polymer ?
#
loop_
_entity_poly.entity_id
_entity_poly.type
_entity_poly.pdbx_seq_one_letter_code
_entity_poly.pdbx_strand_id
1 'polypeptide(L)'
;MNLQCLQPAHRLSLLMELLLMEKLAFSVKVSSPQELPGRAPASLYLAFHTTARARILLIHLFLPFVMYGKKGRMNGRSLIGAAGDAPPGSLWRDPFGKKAGEAARRGFPWLSLALAHGPPEQEPEEELSMEDSPTVVKLDQGGNQGPPVHKRRCLPKSLGYITGDMKEFANWLKDKPQVLQFVDWVLRGISQVVFVSNPISGILILVGLLVQNPWWALSGCVGTVVSTLTALLLGQDRSTIAAGLQGYNATLVGILMAVFSDKGNYFWWLLFPVSVMSMTCPIFSSALNSVFCKWDLPVFTLPFNMALSMYLSATGHYNPFFPSKLFTPVTSVPNVTWSDLSALQLLKSLPVGVGQIYGCDNPWTGGIFLGAILLSSPLMCLHAAIGSLLGMAAGLSLSAPFENIYFGLWGFNSSLTCIAIGGMFMALTWQTHLLALACALFTAYIGASMSNLMAVVGLPSCTWPFCLATLLFLLLTTKNPNIYKMPLSKVTYPEENRIFYLQVKKRMVESPL
;
A
#
# COMPACT_ATOMS: atom_id res chain seq x y z
N MET A 1 -33.61 -11.96 -22.79
CA MET A 1 -32.49 -12.80 -23.25
C MET A 1 -31.82 -13.40 -22.02
N ASN A 2 -31.65 -14.72 -21.94
CA ASN A 2 -31.22 -15.40 -20.71
C ASN A 2 -29.70 -15.20 -20.51
N LEU A 3 -29.31 -14.25 -19.65
CA LEU A 3 -27.91 -13.83 -19.42
C LEU A 3 -26.99 -14.91 -18.84
N GLN A 4 -27.53 -16.08 -18.49
CA GLN A 4 -26.77 -17.17 -17.90
C GLN A 4 -25.94 -17.99 -18.91
N CYS A 5 -26.22 -17.89 -20.21
CA CYS A 5 -25.51 -18.66 -21.24
C CYS A 5 -24.32 -17.95 -21.91
N LEU A 6 -24.01 -16.69 -21.58
CA LEU A 6 -22.89 -15.95 -22.20
C LEU A 6 -21.58 -16.11 -21.42
N GLN A 7 -20.44 -16.16 -22.12
CA GLN A 7 -19.13 -16.15 -21.47
C GLN A 7 -18.89 -14.87 -20.65
N PRO A 8 -18.09 -14.91 -19.55
CA PRO A 8 -17.97 -13.81 -18.60
C PRO A 8 -17.55 -12.46 -19.21
N ALA A 9 -16.69 -12.47 -20.22
CA ALA A 9 -16.23 -11.26 -20.91
C ALA A 9 -17.37 -10.54 -21.68
N HIS A 10 -18.28 -11.31 -22.29
CA HIS A 10 -19.44 -10.75 -22.99
C HIS A 10 -20.48 -10.17 -22.02
N ARG A 11 -20.60 -10.71 -20.79
CA ARG A 11 -21.50 -10.15 -19.78
C ARG A 11 -21.03 -8.78 -19.28
N LEU A 12 -19.73 -8.58 -19.16
CA LEU A 12 -19.16 -7.30 -18.75
C LEU A 12 -19.27 -6.24 -19.86
N SER A 13 -19.10 -6.65 -21.12
CA SER A 13 -19.32 -5.77 -22.29
C SER A 13 -20.78 -5.33 -22.40
N LEU A 14 -21.74 -6.26 -22.23
CA LEU A 14 -23.17 -5.93 -22.26
C LEU A 14 -23.58 -5.02 -21.08
N LEU A 15 -22.97 -5.21 -19.91
CA LEU A 15 -23.20 -4.38 -18.73
C LEU A 15 -22.66 -2.95 -18.93
N MET A 16 -21.49 -2.81 -19.56
CA MET A 16 -20.94 -1.49 -19.92
C MET A 16 -21.79 -0.80 -20.99
N GLU A 17 -22.30 -1.51 -22.00
CA GLU A 17 -23.20 -0.93 -23.01
C GLU A 17 -24.54 -0.49 -22.42
N LEU A 18 -25.11 -1.26 -21.49
CA LEU A 18 -26.35 -0.90 -20.79
C LEU A 18 -26.15 0.35 -19.90
N LEU A 19 -25.02 0.44 -19.20
CA LEU A 19 -24.64 1.64 -18.41
C LEU A 19 -24.36 2.86 -19.31
N LEU A 20 -23.85 2.66 -20.52
CA LEU A 20 -23.63 3.73 -21.49
C LEU A 20 -24.96 4.26 -22.06
N MET A 21 -25.89 3.35 -22.39
CA MET A 21 -27.24 3.69 -22.86
C MET A 21 -28.06 4.42 -21.81
N GLU A 22 -27.89 4.07 -20.53
CA GLU A 22 -28.55 4.77 -19.41
C GLU A 22 -28.03 6.20 -19.23
N LYS A 23 -26.71 6.43 -19.43
CA LYS A 23 -26.14 7.78 -19.46
C LYS A 23 -26.57 8.60 -20.67
N LEU A 24 -26.73 7.97 -21.83
CA LEU A 24 -27.24 8.63 -23.05
C LEU A 24 -28.72 9.04 -22.88
N ALA A 25 -29.54 8.18 -22.27
CA ALA A 25 -30.93 8.52 -21.96
C ALA A 25 -31.05 9.67 -20.96
N PHE A 26 -30.10 9.79 -20.01
CA PHE A 26 -30.01 10.92 -19.08
C PHE A 26 -29.57 12.21 -19.78
N SER A 27 -28.63 12.13 -20.72
CA SER A 27 -28.11 13.28 -21.47
C SER A 27 -29.10 13.86 -22.48
N VAL A 28 -29.99 13.04 -23.07
CA VAL A 28 -31.02 13.51 -24.02
C VAL A 28 -32.13 14.30 -23.32
N LYS A 29 -32.32 14.12 -22.00
CA LYS A 29 -33.42 14.76 -21.25
C LYS A 29 -33.06 16.10 -20.59
N VAL A 30 -31.79 16.49 -20.60
CA VAL A 30 -31.31 17.79 -20.12
C VAL A 30 -31.46 18.90 -21.18
N SER A 31 -31.85 18.55 -22.42
CA SER A 31 -31.86 19.47 -23.57
C SER A 31 -33.23 20.03 -23.98
N SER A 32 -34.29 19.94 -23.16
CA SER A 32 -35.60 20.54 -23.47
C SER A 32 -36.02 21.62 -22.46
N PRO A 33 -36.17 22.90 -22.87
CA PRO A 33 -36.69 23.95 -22.00
C PRO A 33 -38.23 24.11 -22.13
N GLN A 34 -38.85 24.67 -21.07
CA GLN A 34 -40.27 25.10 -20.90
C GLN A 34 -41.30 23.97 -20.61
N GLU A 35 -42.27 24.05 -19.66
CA GLU A 35 -43.03 25.19 -19.12
C GLU A 35 -43.89 24.83 -17.85
N LEU A 36 -44.23 25.89 -17.06
CA LEU A 36 -45.38 26.17 -16.14
C LEU A 36 -45.67 25.41 -14.80
N PRO A 37 -46.15 26.14 -13.74
CA PRO A 37 -46.34 25.59 -12.38
C PRO A 37 -47.78 25.13 -12.12
N GLY A 38 -47.94 24.06 -11.33
CA GLY A 38 -49.24 23.70 -10.73
C GLY A 38 -49.76 22.29 -11.02
N ARG A 39 -48.94 21.25 -10.85
CA ARG A 39 -49.35 19.88 -10.48
C ARG A 39 -48.09 19.06 -10.23
N ALA A 40 -48.01 18.35 -9.10
CA ALA A 40 -46.92 17.41 -8.87
C ALA A 40 -46.98 16.31 -9.96
N PRO A 41 -45.94 16.14 -10.79
CA PRO A 41 -46.01 15.22 -11.90
C PRO A 41 -45.75 13.79 -11.42
N ALA A 42 -46.46 12.83 -12.03
CA ALA A 42 -46.27 11.38 -11.84
C ALA A 42 -44.81 10.90 -12.09
N SER A 43 -43.95 11.76 -12.67
CA SER A 43 -42.53 11.54 -12.87
C SER A 43 -41.72 11.49 -11.56
N LEU A 44 -42.15 12.17 -10.49
CA LEU A 44 -41.46 12.12 -9.19
C LEU A 44 -41.70 10.77 -8.49
N TYR A 45 -42.91 10.21 -8.64
CA TYR A 45 -43.27 8.88 -8.16
C TYR A 45 -42.51 7.76 -8.90
N LEU A 46 -42.29 7.93 -10.21
CA LEU A 46 -41.53 6.97 -11.01
C LEU A 46 -40.02 7.01 -10.69
N ALA A 47 -39.47 8.19 -10.37
CA ALA A 47 -38.08 8.36 -9.93
C ALA A 47 -37.81 7.74 -8.55
N PHE A 48 -38.76 7.84 -7.63
CA PHE A 48 -38.68 7.19 -6.31
C PHE A 48 -38.79 5.66 -6.40
N HIS A 49 -39.66 5.15 -7.28
CA HIS A 49 -39.81 3.70 -7.48
C HIS A 49 -38.61 3.07 -8.20
N THR A 50 -37.94 3.81 -9.09
CA THR A 50 -36.73 3.33 -9.80
C THR A 50 -35.51 3.32 -8.89
N THR A 51 -35.34 4.31 -8.01
CA THR A 51 -34.27 4.28 -6.98
C THR A 51 -34.49 3.21 -5.91
N ALA A 52 -35.73 2.96 -5.49
CA ALA A 52 -36.05 1.85 -4.58
C ALA A 52 -35.80 0.48 -5.23
N ARG A 53 -36.18 0.29 -6.51
CA ARG A 53 -35.88 -0.94 -7.26
C ARG A 53 -34.37 -1.12 -7.50
N ALA A 54 -33.61 -0.06 -7.74
CA ALA A 54 -32.16 -0.13 -7.88
C ALA A 54 -31.46 -0.53 -6.56
N ARG A 55 -31.94 -0.04 -5.41
CA ARG A 55 -31.46 -0.46 -4.08
C ARG A 55 -31.81 -1.93 -3.78
N ILE A 56 -33.02 -2.37 -4.12
CA ILE A 56 -33.46 -3.77 -3.95
C ILE A 56 -32.69 -4.71 -4.90
N LEU A 57 -32.40 -4.28 -6.13
CA LEU A 57 -31.61 -5.05 -7.09
C LEU A 57 -30.14 -5.16 -6.65
N LEU A 58 -29.55 -4.11 -6.07
CA LEU A 58 -28.22 -4.18 -5.44
C LEU A 58 -28.20 -5.16 -4.26
N ILE A 59 -29.23 -5.14 -3.40
CA ILE A 59 -29.33 -6.07 -2.27
C ILE A 59 -29.46 -7.52 -2.77
N HIS A 60 -30.26 -7.78 -3.80
CA HIS A 60 -30.41 -9.13 -4.38
C HIS A 60 -29.23 -9.60 -5.23
N LEU A 61 -28.42 -8.71 -5.82
CA LEU A 61 -27.18 -9.08 -6.52
C LEU A 61 -26.03 -9.40 -5.55
N PHE A 62 -26.01 -8.81 -4.35
CA PHE A 62 -24.94 -9.02 -3.37
C PHE A 62 -25.25 -10.14 -2.34
N LEU A 63 -26.52 -10.42 -2.03
CA LEU A 63 -26.88 -11.48 -1.07
C LEU A 63 -26.38 -12.90 -1.43
N PRO A 64 -26.29 -13.33 -2.71
CA PRO A 64 -25.79 -14.66 -3.07
C PRO A 64 -24.29 -14.85 -2.84
N PHE A 65 -23.51 -13.77 -2.69
CA PHE A 65 -22.06 -13.87 -2.43
C PHE A 65 -21.71 -14.11 -0.96
N VAL A 66 -22.67 -13.93 -0.03
CA VAL A 66 -22.45 -14.10 1.42
C VAL A 66 -22.91 -15.47 1.94
N MET A 67 -23.69 -16.24 1.17
CA MET A 67 -24.35 -17.46 1.67
C MET A 67 -24.02 -18.76 0.93
N TYR A 68 -22.83 -18.89 0.32
CA TYR A 68 -22.39 -20.18 -0.24
C TYR A 68 -20.94 -20.54 0.15
N GLY A 69 -20.78 -20.96 1.41
CA GLY A 69 -19.61 -21.68 1.90
C GLY A 69 -20.04 -23.03 2.48
N LYS A 70 -19.73 -24.11 1.77
CA LYS A 70 -19.80 -25.54 2.16
C LYS A 70 -21.18 -26.15 2.49
N LYS A 71 -21.76 -26.80 1.48
CA LYS A 71 -22.68 -27.94 1.67
C LYS A 71 -21.86 -29.23 1.60
N GLY A 72 -21.38 -29.71 2.75
CA GLY A 72 -20.79 -31.03 2.92
C GLY A 72 -21.88 -32.06 3.16
N ARG A 73 -21.91 -33.09 2.31
CA ARG A 73 -22.81 -34.25 2.36
C ARG A 73 -22.48 -35.11 3.59
N MET A 74 -23.42 -35.29 4.52
CA MET A 74 -23.35 -36.34 5.54
C MET A 74 -24.58 -37.23 5.43
N ASN A 75 -24.32 -38.52 5.18
CA ASN A 75 -25.29 -39.60 5.30
C ASN A 75 -25.69 -39.77 6.78
N GLY A 76 -26.96 -40.10 6.99
CA GLY A 76 -27.57 -40.11 8.32
C GLY A 76 -27.24 -41.30 9.19
N ARG A 77 -27.57 -41.13 10.48
CA ARG A 77 -28.28 -42.10 11.32
C ARG A 77 -28.92 -41.34 12.49
N SER A 78 -30.21 -41.58 12.67
CA SER A 78 -31.01 -41.19 13.83
C SER A 78 -30.78 -42.21 14.95
N LEU A 79 -30.83 -41.78 16.21
CA LEU A 79 -31.50 -42.49 17.31
C LEU A 79 -31.62 -41.58 18.55
N ILE A 80 -32.80 -41.67 19.17
CA ILE A 80 -33.30 -40.97 20.36
C ILE A 80 -32.86 -41.71 21.62
N GLY A 81 -32.61 -41.01 22.74
CA GLY A 81 -32.87 -41.58 24.07
C GLY A 81 -31.98 -41.16 25.25
N ALA A 82 -32.59 -40.38 26.16
CA ALA A 82 -32.49 -40.46 27.63
C ALA A 82 -31.28 -39.87 28.41
N ALA A 83 -31.61 -39.47 29.64
CA ALA A 83 -30.97 -38.55 30.58
C ALA A 83 -30.07 -39.22 31.64
N GLY A 84 -29.29 -38.42 32.38
CA GLY A 84 -28.77 -38.76 33.72
C GLY A 84 -27.37 -38.24 34.11
N ASP A 85 -27.34 -37.15 34.89
CA ASP A 85 -26.52 -36.84 36.08
C ASP A 85 -24.95 -36.80 36.13
N ALA A 86 -24.42 -35.55 36.23
CA ALA A 86 -23.44 -34.97 37.21
C ALA A 86 -21.97 -35.49 37.38
N PRO A 87 -21.02 -34.74 38.01
CA PRO A 87 -20.56 -33.34 37.82
C PRO A 87 -18.97 -33.23 37.79
N PRO A 88 -18.27 -32.12 38.18
CA PRO A 88 -17.40 -31.35 37.27
C PRO A 88 -15.87 -31.49 37.51
N GLY A 89 -15.06 -31.31 36.45
CA GLY A 89 -13.60 -31.32 36.51
C GLY A 89 -12.95 -30.13 35.80
N SER A 90 -12.08 -29.44 36.52
CA SER A 90 -11.38 -28.18 36.22
C SER A 90 -10.55 -28.14 34.92
N LEU A 91 -10.68 -27.05 34.17
CA LEU A 91 -9.96 -26.78 32.92
C LEU A 91 -8.98 -25.61 33.09
N TRP A 92 -7.72 -25.87 33.45
CA TRP A 92 -6.58 -24.97 33.20
C TRP A 92 -5.26 -25.76 33.27
N ARG A 93 -4.56 -25.88 32.12
CA ARG A 93 -3.10 -26.00 32.08
C ARG A 93 -2.54 -25.58 30.71
N ASP A 94 -1.47 -24.78 30.77
CA ASP A 94 -0.64 -24.22 29.71
C ASP A 94 -0.29 -25.16 28.53
N PRO A 95 -0.02 -24.59 27.34
CA PRO A 95 0.85 -25.24 26.38
C PRO A 95 1.95 -24.28 25.87
N PHE A 96 2.98 -24.02 26.69
CA PHE A 96 4.32 -23.75 26.16
C PHE A 96 5.19 -24.98 26.38
N GLY A 97 5.32 -25.80 25.33
CA GLY A 97 6.20 -26.96 25.29
C GLY A 97 7.02 -26.93 24.01
N LYS A 98 8.30 -26.55 24.12
CA LYS A 98 9.32 -26.77 23.09
C LYS A 98 9.52 -28.29 22.91
N LYS A 99 9.62 -28.75 21.66
CA LYS A 99 10.56 -29.82 21.26
C LYS A 99 10.68 -29.91 19.73
N ALA A 100 11.90 -29.72 19.26
CA ALA A 100 12.39 -30.23 17.99
C ALA A 100 12.79 -31.70 18.16
N GLY A 101 12.68 -32.49 17.08
CA GLY A 101 13.19 -33.87 17.02
C GLY A 101 12.27 -34.83 16.27
N GLU A 102 12.57 -35.01 14.98
CA GLU A 102 12.37 -36.20 14.12
C GLU A 102 11.20 -37.18 14.35
N ALA A 103 10.37 -37.35 13.32
CA ALA A 103 10.30 -38.59 12.50
C ALA A 103 9.16 -38.54 11.47
N ALA A 104 9.28 -39.41 10.46
CA ALA A 104 8.28 -39.85 9.48
C ALA A 104 8.33 -39.22 8.06
N ARG A 105 9.29 -39.76 7.31
CA ARG A 105 9.22 -40.02 5.86
C ARG A 105 7.87 -40.64 5.43
N ARG A 106 7.35 -40.17 4.29
CA ARG A 106 6.59 -40.84 3.20
C ARG A 106 6.24 -39.71 2.23
N GLY A 107 6.63 -39.64 0.96
CA GLY A 107 7.20 -40.55 -0.02
C GLY A 107 6.56 -40.15 -1.36
N PHE A 108 7.34 -39.86 -2.41
CA PHE A 108 6.97 -40.07 -3.82
C PHE A 108 8.23 -39.86 -4.71
N PRO A 109 8.64 -40.84 -5.53
CA PRO A 109 9.88 -40.79 -6.31
C PRO A 109 9.63 -40.49 -7.80
N TRP A 110 10.61 -39.88 -8.47
CA TRP A 110 10.86 -40.06 -9.91
C TRP A 110 12.37 -39.99 -10.21
N LEU A 111 12.78 -40.91 -11.09
CA LEU A 111 14.07 -41.27 -11.72
C LEU A 111 14.93 -40.08 -12.23
N SER A 112 16.24 -40.16 -12.55
CA SER A 112 17.30 -41.20 -12.47
C SER A 112 18.64 -40.63 -12.98
N LEU A 113 19.74 -41.27 -12.50
CA LEU A 113 21.02 -41.58 -13.17
C LEU A 113 22.03 -40.48 -13.57
N ALA A 114 23.21 -40.52 -12.95
CA ALA A 114 24.50 -40.74 -13.63
C ALA A 114 25.63 -41.14 -12.65
N LEU A 115 26.08 -42.40 -12.77
CA LEU A 115 27.45 -42.95 -12.71
C LEU A 115 28.54 -42.26 -11.85
N ALA A 116 29.15 -42.99 -10.90
CA ALA A 116 30.46 -43.65 -11.07
C ALA A 116 31.04 -44.10 -9.71
N HIS A 117 31.51 -45.34 -9.65
CA HIS A 117 32.23 -45.96 -8.52
C HIS A 117 33.71 -45.52 -8.48
N GLY A 118 34.23 -45.32 -7.27
CA GLY A 118 35.66 -45.30 -6.94
C GLY A 118 35.85 -45.41 -5.41
N PRO A 119 36.61 -46.38 -4.86
CA PRO A 119 36.75 -46.61 -3.41
C PRO A 119 38.10 -46.04 -2.88
N PRO A 120 38.49 -46.21 -1.59
CA PRO A 120 38.61 -45.13 -0.62
C PRO A 120 40.06 -44.74 -0.26
N GLU A 121 40.14 -43.65 0.51
CA GLU A 121 41.32 -43.02 1.12
C GLU A 121 42.15 -43.96 2.03
N GLN A 122 43.48 -43.83 1.92
CA GLN A 122 44.47 -44.15 2.96
C GLN A 122 45.64 -43.15 2.87
N GLU A 123 45.81 -42.35 3.91
CA GLU A 123 47.03 -41.63 4.33
C GLU A 123 47.67 -42.42 5.50
N PRO A 124 48.85 -42.05 6.08
CA PRO A 124 49.90 -41.10 5.67
C PRO A 124 51.33 -41.69 5.81
N GLU A 125 52.37 -41.10 5.21
CA GLU A 125 53.73 -41.12 5.80
C GLU A 125 54.47 -39.80 5.51
N GLU A 126 55.05 -39.24 6.58
CA GLU A 126 55.92 -38.07 6.63
C GLU A 126 57.30 -38.41 6.05
N GLU A 127 57.91 -37.48 5.31
CA GLU A 127 59.37 -37.38 5.34
C GLU A 127 59.90 -35.95 5.09
N LEU A 128 61.04 -35.75 5.72
CA LEU A 128 61.75 -34.55 6.12
C LEU A 128 62.43 -33.79 4.96
N SER A 129 62.59 -32.47 5.16
CA SER A 129 63.86 -31.73 5.08
C SER A 129 64.12 -30.70 3.96
N MET A 130 64.56 -29.53 4.46
CA MET A 130 65.57 -28.59 3.98
C MET A 130 65.22 -27.53 2.92
N GLU A 131 65.42 -26.29 3.36
CA GLU A 131 65.50 -25.06 2.57
C GLU A 131 66.66 -25.10 1.56
N ASP A 132 66.49 -24.43 0.42
CA ASP A 132 67.50 -23.49 -0.09
C ASP A 132 66.94 -22.68 -1.28
N SER A 133 67.12 -21.35 -1.22
CA SER A 133 67.09 -20.45 -2.39
C SER A 133 68.53 -19.97 -2.61
N PRO A 134 69.00 -19.78 -3.87
CA PRO A 134 69.00 -18.40 -4.38
C PRO A 134 68.88 -18.22 -5.93
N THR A 135 68.23 -17.10 -6.29
CA THR A 135 68.51 -16.10 -7.36
C THR A 135 69.04 -16.50 -8.76
N VAL A 136 68.39 -16.01 -9.83
CA VAL A 136 68.93 -15.16 -10.94
C VAL A 136 67.90 -15.04 -12.10
N VAL A 137 67.17 -13.92 -12.21
CA VAL A 137 67.19 -12.84 -13.24
C VAL A 137 67.28 -13.27 -14.74
N LYS A 138 66.20 -13.06 -15.53
CA LYS A 138 66.08 -12.06 -16.63
C LYS A 138 64.87 -12.26 -17.57
N LEU A 139 64.22 -11.12 -17.89
CA LEU A 139 63.54 -10.72 -19.15
C LEU A 139 62.34 -11.59 -19.63
N ASP A 140 61.22 -11.08 -20.16
CA ASP A 140 60.86 -9.76 -20.67
C ASP A 140 59.33 -9.68 -20.85
N GLN A 141 58.80 -8.44 -20.86
CA GLN A 141 57.66 -7.95 -21.63
C GLN A 141 56.21 -8.48 -21.44
N GLY A 142 55.29 -7.52 -21.40
CA GLY A 142 53.94 -7.67 -21.98
C GLY A 142 52.81 -7.43 -20.99
N GLY A 143 52.31 -6.19 -20.94
CA GLY A 143 51.30 -5.74 -19.99
C GLY A 143 49.99 -6.54 -20.03
N ASN A 144 49.44 -6.76 -18.84
CA ASN A 144 48.02 -7.03 -18.66
C ASN A 144 47.48 -6.07 -17.62
N GLN A 145 46.82 -5.02 -18.09
CA GLN A 145 46.10 -4.08 -17.24
C GLN A 145 44.94 -4.84 -16.58
N GLY A 146 45.06 -5.09 -15.27
CA GLY A 146 43.93 -5.54 -14.46
C GLY A 146 42.78 -4.53 -14.53
N PRO A 147 41.51 -4.97 -14.41
CA PRO A 147 40.37 -4.08 -14.55
C PRO A 147 40.41 -3.00 -13.46
N PRO A 148 40.00 -1.75 -13.78
CA PRO A 148 40.07 -0.67 -12.83
C PRO A 148 39.13 -0.95 -11.65
N VAL A 149 39.71 -0.99 -10.46
CA VAL A 149 39.00 -1.02 -9.18
C VAL A 149 38.05 0.17 -9.16
N HIS A 150 36.75 -0.10 -9.36
CA HIS A 150 35.71 0.90 -9.19
C HIS A 150 35.83 1.50 -7.79
N LYS A 151 36.16 2.79 -7.71
CA LYS A 151 36.06 3.61 -6.50
C LYS A 151 34.62 3.55 -5.98
N ARG A 152 34.28 2.55 -5.16
CA ARG A 152 33.11 2.60 -4.29
C ARG A 152 33.33 3.78 -3.35
N ARG A 153 32.55 4.85 -3.51
CA ARG A 153 32.41 5.88 -2.47
C ARG A 153 32.07 5.14 -1.18
N CYS A 154 33.01 5.14 -0.24
CA CYS A 154 32.89 4.48 1.04
C CYS A 154 31.90 5.30 1.87
N LEU A 155 30.60 4.98 1.77
CA LEU A 155 29.68 5.38 2.82
C LEU A 155 30.20 4.77 4.13
N PRO A 156 30.28 5.54 5.23
CA PRO A 156 30.75 5.02 6.50
C PRO A 156 29.91 3.79 6.86
N LYS A 157 30.57 2.70 7.29
CA LYS A 157 29.93 1.39 7.53
C LYS A 157 28.68 1.47 8.42
N SER A 158 28.64 2.41 9.36
CA SER A 158 27.51 2.69 10.23
C SER A 158 26.24 3.13 9.47
N LEU A 159 26.39 3.91 8.40
CA LEU A 159 25.26 4.38 7.59
C LEU A 159 24.58 3.20 6.87
N GLY A 160 25.36 2.20 6.45
CA GLY A 160 24.83 1.01 5.78
C GLY A 160 23.88 0.17 6.65
N TYR A 161 24.00 0.23 7.98
CA TYR A 161 23.12 -0.50 8.91
C TYR A 161 21.75 0.16 9.09
N ILE A 162 21.64 1.46 8.82
CA ILE A 162 20.43 2.25 9.04
C ILE A 162 19.69 2.63 7.75
N THR A 163 20.29 2.37 6.59
CA THR A 163 19.70 2.62 5.26
C THR A 163 18.87 1.42 4.75
N GLY A 164 18.05 1.65 3.72
CA GLY A 164 17.20 0.62 3.12
C GLY A 164 16.25 -0.02 4.13
N ASP A 165 15.98 -1.31 3.96
CA ASP A 165 15.02 -2.06 4.80
C ASP A 165 15.59 -2.49 6.18
N MET A 166 16.84 -2.15 6.49
CA MET A 166 17.56 -2.58 7.70
C MET A 166 17.46 -4.10 7.95
N LYS A 167 17.72 -4.92 6.91
CA LYS A 167 17.60 -6.40 6.98
C LYS A 167 18.45 -7.03 8.07
N GLU A 168 19.66 -6.51 8.32
CA GLU A 168 20.54 -7.03 9.37
C GLU A 168 20.01 -6.76 10.77
N PHE A 169 19.41 -5.59 10.99
CA PHE A 169 18.73 -5.30 12.25
C PHE A 169 17.54 -6.24 12.46
N ALA A 170 16.73 -6.46 11.42
CA ALA A 170 15.60 -7.40 11.48
C ALA A 170 16.06 -8.84 11.76
N ASN A 171 17.18 -9.27 11.18
CA ASN A 171 17.76 -10.59 11.45
C ASN A 171 18.24 -10.71 12.90
N TRP A 172 18.97 -9.71 13.40
CA TRP A 172 19.43 -9.66 14.79
C TRP A 172 18.27 -9.65 15.80
N LEU A 173 17.11 -9.07 15.43
CA LEU A 173 15.95 -8.94 16.30
C LEU A 173 15.15 -10.26 16.47
N LYS A 174 15.33 -11.25 15.58
CA LYS A 174 14.58 -12.52 15.60
C LYS A 174 14.71 -13.28 16.93
N ASP A 175 15.88 -13.21 17.56
CA ASP A 175 16.19 -13.91 18.81
C ASP A 175 16.02 -13.02 20.06
N LYS A 176 15.42 -11.83 19.90
CA LYS A 176 15.19 -10.86 20.99
C LYS A 176 13.77 -10.95 21.53
N PRO A 177 13.46 -10.37 22.72
CA PRO A 177 12.12 -10.40 23.31
C PRO A 177 11.03 -9.96 22.34
N GLN A 178 9.86 -10.61 22.40
CA GLN A 178 8.75 -10.35 21.48
C GLN A 178 8.25 -8.91 21.54
N VAL A 179 8.38 -8.23 22.69
CA VAL A 179 8.03 -6.82 22.83
C VAL A 179 8.88 -5.93 21.92
N LEU A 180 10.18 -6.20 21.81
CA LEU A 180 11.07 -5.44 20.92
C LEU A 180 10.76 -5.72 19.45
N GLN A 181 10.47 -6.98 19.10
CA GLN A 181 10.00 -7.34 17.76
C GLN A 181 8.69 -6.61 17.42
N PHE A 182 7.74 -6.57 18.35
CA PHE A 182 6.48 -5.88 18.15
C PHE A 182 6.65 -4.36 17.94
N VAL A 183 7.54 -3.72 18.70
CA VAL A 183 7.86 -2.30 18.51
C VAL A 183 8.49 -2.05 17.14
N ASP A 184 9.41 -2.92 16.67
CA ASP A 184 9.96 -2.84 15.31
C ASP A 184 8.86 -2.96 14.24
N TRP A 185 7.92 -3.90 14.40
CA TRP A 185 6.81 -4.08 13.45
C TRP A 185 5.89 -2.85 13.40
N VAL A 186 5.63 -2.21 14.55
CA VAL A 186 4.84 -0.97 14.63
C VAL A 186 5.57 0.18 13.94
N LEU A 187 6.87 0.37 14.21
CA LEU A 187 7.66 1.45 13.60
C LEU A 187 7.80 1.26 12.09
N ARG A 188 8.05 0.03 11.62
CA ARG A 188 8.00 -0.32 10.19
C ARG A 188 6.61 -0.08 9.62
N GLY A 189 5.55 -0.39 10.38
CA GLY A 189 4.17 -0.10 9.99
C GLY A 189 3.91 1.39 9.79
N ILE A 190 4.48 2.26 10.63
CA ILE A 190 4.38 3.71 10.44
C ILE A 190 5.10 4.12 9.14
N SER A 191 6.33 3.64 8.91
CA SER A 191 7.09 4.01 7.71
C SER A 191 6.53 3.44 6.40
N GLN A 192 5.81 2.32 6.46
CA GLN A 192 5.25 1.65 5.28
C GLN A 192 4.16 2.45 4.56
N VAL A 193 3.61 3.50 5.19
CA VAL A 193 2.68 4.43 4.51
C VAL A 193 3.33 5.06 3.27
N VAL A 194 4.65 5.28 3.29
CA VAL A 194 5.45 5.76 2.16
C VAL A 194 6.31 4.65 1.52
N PHE A 195 5.89 3.39 1.67
CA PHE A 195 6.54 2.17 1.17
C PHE A 195 7.92 1.86 1.77
N VAL A 196 8.27 2.46 2.91
CA VAL A 196 9.55 2.25 3.58
C VAL A 196 9.39 1.18 4.66
N SER A 197 10.25 0.15 4.68
CA SER A 197 10.34 -0.81 5.79
C SER A 197 11.56 -0.51 6.65
N ASN A 198 11.55 0.60 7.39
CA ASN A 198 12.70 1.03 8.19
C ASN A 198 12.23 1.61 9.53
N PRO A 199 12.55 0.97 10.68
CA PRO A 199 12.07 1.42 11.98
C PRO A 199 12.61 2.81 12.37
N ILE A 200 13.81 3.21 11.92
CA ILE A 200 14.37 4.54 12.20
C ILE A 200 13.63 5.60 11.39
N SER A 201 13.32 5.33 10.11
CA SER A 201 12.41 6.18 9.34
C SER A 201 11.04 6.29 10.02
N GLY A 202 10.53 5.19 10.59
CA GLY A 202 9.30 5.18 11.39
C GLY A 202 9.36 6.11 12.62
N ILE A 203 10.49 6.12 13.35
CA ILE A 203 10.72 7.04 14.47
C ILE A 203 10.73 8.49 13.98
N LEU A 204 11.45 8.79 12.88
CA LEU A 204 11.51 10.15 12.33
C LEU A 204 10.12 10.63 11.87
N ILE A 205 9.33 9.76 11.24
CA ILE A 205 7.94 10.05 10.89
C ILE A 205 7.11 10.29 12.15
N LEU A 206 7.27 9.50 13.20
CA LEU A 206 6.58 9.74 14.47
C LEU A 206 6.95 11.10 15.09
N VAL A 207 8.23 11.50 15.02
CA VAL A 207 8.67 12.85 15.43
C VAL A 207 7.99 13.92 14.59
N GLY A 208 7.92 13.76 13.27
CA GLY A 208 7.21 14.69 12.40
C GLY A 208 5.71 14.79 12.72
N LEU A 209 5.06 13.67 13.06
CA LEU A 209 3.66 13.64 13.52
C LEU A 209 3.50 14.35 14.87
N LEU A 210 4.45 14.20 15.80
CA LEU A 210 4.44 14.94 17.08
C LEU A 210 4.63 16.45 16.88
N VAL A 211 5.48 16.85 15.92
CA VAL A 211 5.66 18.26 15.51
C VAL A 211 4.40 18.83 14.89
N GLN A 212 3.64 18.03 14.14
CA GLN A 212 2.35 18.42 13.60
C GLN A 212 1.31 18.57 14.72
N ASN A 213 1.02 17.45 15.39
CA ASN A 213 0.00 17.37 16.43
C ASN A 213 0.14 16.07 17.24
N PRO A 214 0.47 16.13 18.55
CA PRO A 214 0.60 14.94 19.38
C PRO A 214 -0.66 14.06 19.45
N TRP A 215 -1.85 14.64 19.32
CA TRP A 215 -3.12 13.89 19.30
C TRP A 215 -3.24 13.01 18.04
N TRP A 216 -2.77 13.51 16.89
CA TRP A 216 -2.77 12.75 15.64
C TRP A 216 -1.72 11.64 15.69
N ALA A 217 -0.54 11.94 16.24
CA ALA A 217 0.50 10.93 16.47
C ALA A 217 0.01 9.79 17.38
N LEU A 218 -0.67 10.11 18.49
CA LEU A 218 -1.26 9.14 19.40
C LEU A 218 -2.31 8.28 18.68
N SER A 219 -3.25 8.90 17.97
CA SER A 219 -4.33 8.19 17.27
C SER A 219 -3.77 7.26 16.18
N GLY A 220 -2.76 7.72 15.44
CA GLY A 220 -2.02 6.91 14.48
C GLY A 220 -1.35 5.70 15.12
N CYS A 221 -0.61 5.90 16.22
CA CYS A 221 0.05 4.82 16.95
C CYS A 221 -0.95 3.78 17.49
N VAL A 222 -2.07 4.22 18.07
CA VAL A 222 -3.15 3.34 18.52
C VAL A 222 -3.65 2.50 17.34
N GLY A 223 -3.91 3.13 16.19
CA GLY A 223 -4.34 2.39 15.00
C GLY A 223 -3.33 1.34 14.54
N THR A 224 -2.05 1.71 14.44
CA THR A 224 -0.97 0.78 14.05
C THR A 224 -0.87 -0.41 15.00
N VAL A 225 -0.88 -0.16 16.32
CA VAL A 225 -0.81 -1.20 17.36
C VAL A 225 -2.01 -2.13 17.26
N VAL A 226 -3.23 -1.59 17.21
CA VAL A 226 -4.47 -2.38 17.15
C VAL A 226 -4.52 -3.25 15.89
N SER A 227 -4.15 -2.69 14.73
CA SER A 227 -4.13 -3.45 13.47
C SER A 227 -3.07 -4.56 13.48
N THR A 228 -1.88 -4.27 14.02
CA THR A 228 -0.80 -5.27 14.14
C THR A 228 -1.23 -6.41 15.07
N LEU A 229 -1.84 -6.10 16.23
CA LEU A 229 -2.42 -7.10 17.12
C LEU A 229 -3.54 -7.90 16.45
N THR A 230 -4.41 -7.24 15.70
CA THR A 230 -5.50 -7.91 14.98
C THR A 230 -4.96 -8.86 13.91
N ALA A 231 -3.92 -8.47 13.17
CA ALA A 231 -3.26 -9.35 12.21
C ALA A 231 -2.64 -10.59 12.87
N LEU A 232 -2.06 -10.42 14.07
CA LEU A 232 -1.55 -11.54 14.88
C LEU A 232 -2.68 -12.48 15.32
N LEU A 233 -3.81 -11.94 15.79
CA LEU A 233 -4.99 -12.70 16.21
C LEU A 233 -5.62 -13.46 15.04
N LEU A 234 -5.66 -12.85 13.86
CA LEU A 234 -6.17 -13.47 12.62
C LEU A 234 -5.17 -14.44 11.96
N GLY A 235 -4.01 -14.68 12.56
CA GLY A 235 -3.01 -15.61 12.02
C GLY A 235 -2.46 -15.19 10.65
N GLN A 236 -2.37 -13.89 10.37
CA GLN A 236 -1.81 -13.39 9.11
C GLN A 236 -0.32 -13.72 8.99
N ASP A 237 0.19 -13.72 7.76
CA ASP A 237 1.58 -14.11 7.48
C ASP A 237 2.58 -13.25 8.29
N ARG A 238 3.48 -13.94 9.00
CA ARG A 238 4.43 -13.32 9.92
C ARG A 238 5.46 -12.45 9.19
N SER A 239 5.81 -12.78 7.95
CA SER A 239 6.73 -11.96 7.18
C SER A 239 6.10 -10.62 6.79
N THR A 240 4.81 -10.61 6.42
CA THR A 240 4.08 -9.36 6.15
C THR A 240 3.91 -8.49 7.39
N ILE A 241 3.65 -9.10 8.56
CA ILE A 241 3.58 -8.38 9.84
C ILE A 241 4.94 -7.77 10.17
N ALA A 242 6.01 -8.56 10.08
CA ALA A 242 7.36 -8.11 10.41
C ALA A 242 7.86 -6.99 9.49
N ALA A 243 7.44 -6.99 8.22
CA ALA A 243 7.74 -5.91 7.28
C ALA A 243 6.92 -4.63 7.51
N GLY A 244 5.95 -4.64 8.44
CA GLY A 244 5.05 -3.51 8.73
C GLY A 244 3.81 -3.41 7.82
N LEU A 245 3.60 -4.36 6.90
CA LEU A 245 2.52 -4.29 5.90
C LEU A 245 1.11 -4.38 6.50
N GLN A 246 0.98 -4.83 7.75
CA GLN A 246 -0.29 -4.90 8.47
C GLN A 246 -0.56 -3.66 9.35
N GLY A 247 0.38 -2.72 9.45
CA GLY A 247 0.26 -1.54 10.32
C GLY A 247 -0.14 -0.26 9.57
N TYR A 248 0.41 -0.01 8.39
CA TYR A 248 0.39 1.31 7.75
C TYR A 248 -1.00 1.84 7.40
N ASN A 249 -1.91 0.96 6.97
CA ASN A 249 -3.28 1.36 6.67
C ASN A 249 -3.97 1.91 7.93
N ALA A 250 -3.78 1.26 9.07
CA ALA A 250 -4.38 1.68 10.32
C ALA A 250 -3.68 2.90 10.93
N THR A 251 -2.40 3.12 10.65
CA THR A 251 -1.72 4.39 10.95
C THR A 251 -2.48 5.56 10.32
N LEU A 252 -2.81 5.45 9.02
CA LEU A 252 -3.58 6.47 8.31
C LEU A 252 -5.02 6.56 8.82
N VAL A 253 -5.70 5.44 9.11
CA VAL A 253 -7.05 5.45 9.70
C VAL A 253 -7.05 6.25 10.99
N GLY A 254 -6.15 5.96 11.93
CA GLY A 254 -6.05 6.65 13.20
C GLY A 254 -5.80 8.16 13.06
N ILE A 255 -4.84 8.54 12.21
CA ILE A 255 -4.51 9.95 11.98
C ILE A 255 -5.69 10.68 11.33
N LEU A 256 -6.23 10.17 10.21
CA LEU A 256 -7.22 10.89 9.44
C LEU A 256 -8.61 10.89 10.10
N MET A 257 -8.93 9.92 10.95
CA MET A 257 -10.10 10.01 11.83
C MET A 257 -9.98 11.19 12.82
N ALA A 258 -8.77 11.47 13.34
CA ALA A 258 -8.53 12.63 14.17
C ALA A 258 -8.53 13.94 13.38
N VAL A 259 -7.94 13.97 12.18
CA VAL A 259 -7.94 15.15 11.28
C VAL A 259 -9.35 15.56 10.88
N PHE A 260 -10.22 14.58 10.59
CA PHE A 260 -11.58 14.82 10.10
C PHE A 260 -12.65 14.83 11.19
N SER A 261 -12.29 14.71 12.47
CA SER A 261 -13.25 14.90 13.56
C SER A 261 -13.56 16.39 13.76
N ASP A 262 -14.84 16.71 13.98
CA ASP A 262 -15.30 18.06 14.31
C ASP A 262 -15.20 18.38 15.83
N LYS A 263 -14.85 17.39 16.65
CA LYS A 263 -14.69 17.55 18.11
C LYS A 263 -13.32 18.11 18.53
N GLY A 264 -12.39 18.28 17.60
CA GLY A 264 -11.05 18.80 17.87
C GLY A 264 -10.10 17.81 18.57
N ASN A 265 -9.05 18.35 19.19
CA ASN A 265 -7.99 17.55 19.82
C ASN A 265 -8.42 16.94 21.16
N TYR A 266 -7.85 15.78 21.49
CA TYR A 266 -8.05 15.08 22.76
C TYR A 266 -9.51 14.72 23.09
N PHE A 267 -10.35 14.55 22.07
CA PHE A 267 -11.64 13.90 22.22
C PHE A 267 -11.43 12.38 22.41
N TRP A 268 -11.17 11.97 23.66
CA TRP A 268 -10.74 10.61 24.02
C TRP A 268 -11.68 9.49 23.53
N TRP A 269 -12.98 9.77 23.43
CA TRP A 269 -13.95 8.83 22.87
C TRP A 269 -13.62 8.40 21.44
N LEU A 270 -12.91 9.23 20.67
CA LEU A 270 -12.47 8.90 19.31
C LEU A 270 -11.55 7.66 19.25
N LEU A 271 -10.83 7.35 20.33
CA LEU A 271 -9.97 6.15 20.36
C LEU A 271 -10.77 4.85 20.22
N PHE A 272 -12.06 4.86 20.60
CA PHE A 272 -12.94 3.72 20.43
C PHE A 272 -13.19 3.40 18.94
N PRO A 273 -13.78 4.29 18.12
CA PRO A 273 -13.94 4.01 16.70
C PRO A 273 -12.60 3.90 15.97
N VAL A 274 -11.53 4.61 16.38
CA VAL A 274 -10.18 4.38 15.82
C VAL A 274 -9.75 2.93 15.98
N SER A 275 -9.93 2.35 17.17
CA SER A 275 -9.59 0.96 17.43
C SER A 275 -10.44 0.01 16.56
N VAL A 276 -11.77 0.21 16.54
CA VAL A 276 -12.70 -0.61 15.74
C VAL A 276 -12.34 -0.58 14.26
N MET A 277 -12.14 0.61 13.68
CA MET A 277 -11.80 0.73 12.27
C MET A 277 -10.41 0.16 11.96
N SER A 278 -9.46 0.28 12.88
CA SER A 278 -8.12 -0.31 12.73
C SER A 278 -8.16 -1.84 12.72
N MET A 279 -9.07 -2.47 13.48
CA MET A 279 -9.29 -3.93 13.41
C MET A 279 -9.79 -4.39 12.03
N THR A 280 -10.45 -3.52 11.26
CA THR A 280 -10.92 -3.85 9.90
C THR A 280 -9.78 -3.83 8.87
N CYS A 281 -8.67 -3.14 9.12
CA CYS A 281 -7.59 -2.99 8.15
C CYS A 281 -6.97 -4.33 7.72
N PRO A 282 -6.60 -5.27 8.61
CA PRO A 282 -6.08 -6.57 8.18
C PRO A 282 -7.12 -7.40 7.41
N ILE A 283 -8.42 -7.23 7.71
CA ILE A 283 -9.51 -7.91 7.01
C ILE A 283 -9.58 -7.42 5.56
N PHE A 284 -9.63 -6.10 5.36
CA PHE A 284 -9.59 -5.51 4.02
C PHE A 284 -8.30 -5.85 3.27
N SER A 285 -7.14 -5.77 3.94
CA SER A 285 -5.85 -6.15 3.35
C SER A 285 -5.86 -7.59 2.86
N SER A 286 -6.31 -8.54 3.67
CA SER A 286 -6.38 -9.96 3.30
C SER A 286 -7.36 -10.20 2.15
N ALA A 287 -8.56 -9.60 2.20
CA ALA A 287 -9.57 -9.74 1.15
C ALA A 287 -9.09 -9.18 -0.20
N LEU A 288 -8.51 -7.97 -0.19
CA LEU A 288 -7.96 -7.35 -1.39
C LEU A 288 -6.76 -8.14 -1.93
N ASN A 289 -5.86 -8.60 -1.06
CA ASN A 289 -4.70 -9.39 -1.48
C ASN A 289 -5.13 -10.70 -2.16
N SER A 290 -6.20 -11.35 -1.68
CA SER A 290 -6.76 -12.57 -2.29
C SER A 290 -7.23 -12.37 -3.74
N VAL A 291 -7.57 -11.13 -4.11
CA VAL A 291 -7.94 -10.75 -5.48
C VAL A 291 -6.69 -10.32 -6.24
N PHE A 292 -5.92 -9.38 -5.69
CA PHE A 292 -4.84 -8.68 -6.38
C PHE A 292 -3.57 -9.54 -6.58
N CYS A 293 -3.31 -10.53 -5.73
CA CYS A 293 -2.20 -11.44 -5.90
C CYS A 293 -2.26 -12.19 -7.25
N LYS A 294 -3.46 -12.38 -7.83
CA LYS A 294 -3.64 -13.03 -9.15
C LYS A 294 -3.03 -12.24 -10.31
N TRP A 295 -2.87 -10.93 -10.13
CA TRP A 295 -2.22 -10.03 -11.08
C TRP A 295 -0.89 -9.47 -10.56
N ASP A 296 -0.38 -10.03 -9.45
CA ASP A 296 0.82 -9.57 -8.75
C ASP A 296 0.75 -8.05 -8.46
N LEU A 297 -0.38 -7.60 -7.89
CA LEU A 297 -0.63 -6.19 -7.53
C LEU A 297 -0.64 -5.99 -6.01
N PRO A 298 -0.05 -4.89 -5.50
CA PRO A 298 -0.12 -4.55 -4.09
C PRO A 298 -1.49 -3.97 -3.74
N VAL A 299 -1.90 -4.10 -2.48
CA VAL A 299 -3.18 -3.53 -2.00
C VAL A 299 -3.13 -2.01 -1.76
N PHE A 300 -1.93 -1.42 -1.70
CA PHE A 300 -1.69 -0.01 -1.40
C PHE A 300 -2.48 0.46 -0.17
N THR A 301 -2.97 1.70 -0.16
CA THR A 301 -3.77 2.26 0.93
C THR A 301 -5.27 2.04 0.73
N LEU A 302 -5.69 1.08 -0.12
CA LEU A 302 -7.11 0.75 -0.29
C LEU A 302 -7.78 0.32 1.02
N PRO A 303 -7.18 -0.52 1.90
CA PRO A 303 -7.77 -0.85 3.19
C PRO A 303 -8.06 0.40 4.05
N PHE A 304 -7.13 1.35 4.08
CA PHE A 304 -7.31 2.66 4.73
C PHE A 304 -8.48 3.43 4.12
N ASN A 305 -8.47 3.60 2.79
CA ASN A 305 -9.47 4.42 2.09
C ASN A 305 -10.88 3.84 2.25
N MET A 306 -11.03 2.50 2.19
CA MET A 306 -12.29 1.80 2.44
C MET A 306 -12.77 1.98 3.88
N ALA A 307 -11.90 1.74 4.86
CA ALA A 307 -12.24 1.89 6.28
C ALA A 307 -12.64 3.34 6.61
N LEU A 308 -11.82 4.33 6.22
CA LEU A 308 -12.11 5.73 6.51
C LEU A 308 -13.40 6.21 5.81
N SER A 309 -13.60 5.85 4.53
CA SER A 309 -14.81 6.22 3.80
C SER A 309 -16.06 5.60 4.43
N MET A 310 -15.97 4.35 4.89
CA MET A 310 -17.04 3.67 5.63
C MET A 310 -17.33 4.37 6.96
N TYR A 311 -16.31 4.73 7.73
CA TYR A 311 -16.48 5.43 9.00
C TYR A 311 -17.10 6.82 8.82
N LEU A 312 -16.55 7.64 7.92
CA LEU A 312 -17.02 9.01 7.68
C LEU A 312 -18.42 9.05 7.08
N SER A 313 -18.80 8.07 6.26
CA SER A 313 -20.17 7.99 5.73
C SER A 313 -21.18 7.48 6.78
N ALA A 314 -20.76 6.57 7.67
CA ALA A 314 -21.61 6.06 8.74
C ALA A 314 -21.86 7.10 9.84
N THR A 315 -20.86 7.92 10.14
CA THR A 315 -20.98 9.00 11.13
C THR A 315 -21.53 10.27 10.48
N GLY A 316 -20.79 10.84 9.53
CA GLY A 316 -21.12 12.10 8.89
C GLY A 316 -21.06 13.29 9.84
N HIS A 317 -21.37 14.47 9.30
CA HIS A 317 -21.32 15.72 10.04
C HIS A 317 -22.34 15.79 11.18
N TYR A 318 -23.52 15.18 10.99
CA TYR A 318 -24.65 15.27 11.93
C TYR A 318 -24.67 14.18 13.00
N ASN A 319 -23.62 13.37 13.14
CA ASN A 319 -23.58 12.37 14.21
C ASN A 319 -23.53 13.04 15.59
N PRO A 320 -24.38 12.66 16.56
CA PRO A 320 -24.35 13.26 17.89
C PRO A 320 -23.04 13.02 18.67
N PHE A 321 -22.41 11.87 18.46
CA PHE A 321 -21.23 11.45 19.23
C PHE A 321 -19.93 11.75 18.49
N PHE A 322 -19.85 11.35 17.22
CA PHE A 322 -18.64 11.37 16.40
C PHE A 322 -18.84 12.22 15.12
N PRO A 323 -19.19 13.51 15.22
CA PRO A 323 -19.39 14.34 14.04
C PRO A 323 -18.08 14.51 13.27
N SER A 324 -18.15 14.35 11.95
CA SER A 324 -17.05 14.67 11.04
C SER A 324 -17.09 16.14 10.60
N LYS A 325 -15.96 16.68 10.16
CA LYS A 325 -15.92 17.95 9.43
C LYS A 325 -16.85 17.90 8.21
N LEU A 326 -17.50 19.01 7.93
CA LEU A 326 -18.40 19.13 6.79
C LEU A 326 -17.60 19.30 5.49
N PHE A 327 -17.84 18.43 4.52
CA PHE A 327 -17.32 18.56 3.16
C PHE A 327 -18.46 18.98 2.24
N THR A 328 -18.29 20.12 1.56
CA THR A 328 -19.28 20.65 0.63
C THR A 328 -18.72 20.70 -0.79
N PRO A 329 -19.53 20.41 -1.81
CA PRO A 329 -19.11 20.59 -3.20
C PRO A 329 -18.89 22.08 -3.50
N VAL A 330 -17.99 22.38 -4.43
CA VAL A 330 -17.78 23.74 -4.93
C VAL A 330 -19.01 24.14 -5.76
N THR A 331 -19.68 25.22 -5.38
CA THR A 331 -20.92 25.70 -6.04
C THR A 331 -20.74 26.98 -6.85
N SER A 332 -19.58 27.62 -6.75
CA SER A 332 -19.25 28.87 -7.45
C SER A 332 -17.84 28.84 -7.99
N VAL A 333 -17.59 29.59 -9.06
CA VAL A 333 -16.25 29.75 -9.60
C VAL A 333 -15.39 30.49 -8.57
N PRO A 334 -14.23 29.94 -8.14
CA PRO A 334 -13.35 30.63 -7.20
C PRO A 334 -12.72 31.86 -7.87
N ASN A 335 -12.62 32.97 -7.14
CA ASN A 335 -11.94 34.16 -7.61
C ASN A 335 -10.42 33.98 -7.43
N VAL A 336 -9.68 33.76 -8.53
CA VAL A 336 -8.23 33.55 -8.51
C VAL A 336 -7.51 34.76 -9.08
N THR A 337 -6.87 35.52 -8.21
CA THR A 337 -6.04 36.68 -8.57
C THR A 337 -4.60 36.24 -8.81
N TRP A 338 -4.18 36.08 -10.06
CA TRP A 338 -2.86 35.54 -10.41
C TRP A 338 -1.66 36.37 -9.92
N SER A 339 -1.85 37.67 -9.67
CA SER A 339 -0.81 38.53 -9.09
C SER A 339 -0.48 38.18 -7.63
N ASP A 340 -1.37 37.49 -6.92
CA ASP A 340 -1.19 37.12 -5.51
C ASP A 340 -0.39 35.82 -5.35
N LEU A 341 0.01 35.20 -6.47
CA LEU A 341 0.78 33.95 -6.46
C LEU A 341 2.15 34.18 -5.82
N SER A 342 2.38 33.54 -4.67
CA SER A 342 3.63 33.64 -3.94
C SER A 342 4.58 32.47 -4.26
N ALA A 343 5.74 32.77 -4.84
CA ALA A 343 6.80 31.79 -5.09
C ALA A 343 7.30 31.10 -3.80
N LEU A 344 7.35 31.84 -2.68
CA LEU A 344 7.74 31.27 -1.38
C LEU A 344 6.70 30.26 -0.87
N GLN A 345 5.41 30.54 -1.04
CA GLN A 345 4.35 29.60 -0.67
C GLN A 345 4.34 28.37 -1.58
N LEU A 346 4.62 28.54 -2.88
CA LEU A 346 4.84 27.41 -3.78
C LEU A 346 6.02 26.55 -3.33
N LEU A 347 7.15 27.16 -2.96
CA LEU A 347 8.30 26.41 -2.43
C LEU A 347 7.95 25.65 -1.13
N LYS A 348 7.19 26.27 -0.22
CA LYS A 348 6.70 25.62 1.01
C LYS A 348 5.71 24.50 0.71
N SER A 349 4.92 24.62 -0.35
CA SER A 349 3.93 23.61 -0.71
C SER A 349 4.55 22.27 -1.12
N LEU A 350 5.84 22.26 -1.53
CA LEU A 350 6.57 21.02 -1.86
C LEU A 350 6.69 20.08 -0.65
N PRO A 351 7.32 20.45 0.49
CA PRO A 351 7.35 19.59 1.67
C PRO A 351 5.95 19.40 2.27
N VAL A 352 5.06 20.41 2.23
CA VAL A 352 3.68 20.26 2.73
C VAL A 352 2.91 19.19 1.96
N GLY A 353 3.07 19.11 0.64
CA GLY A 353 2.49 18.03 -0.17
C GLY A 353 2.97 16.64 0.24
N VAL A 354 4.21 16.50 0.73
CA VAL A 354 4.69 15.23 1.32
C VAL A 354 4.12 15.03 2.73
N GLY A 355 3.99 16.09 3.52
CA GLY A 355 3.33 16.07 4.83
C GLY A 355 1.89 15.57 4.76
N GLN A 356 1.14 15.99 3.74
CA GLN A 356 -0.25 15.63 3.52
C GLN A 356 -0.48 14.13 3.22
N ILE A 357 0.59 13.36 2.96
CA ILE A 357 0.49 11.88 2.91
C ILE A 357 -0.07 11.34 4.24
N TYR A 358 0.28 11.97 5.37
CA TYR A 358 -0.27 11.67 6.69
C TYR A 358 -1.27 12.74 7.16
N GLY A 359 -1.81 13.57 6.26
CA GLY A 359 -2.73 14.66 6.63
C GLY A 359 -2.07 15.82 7.39
N CYS A 360 -0.75 16.03 7.26
CA CYS A 360 0.00 17.07 7.95
C CYS A 360 0.23 18.28 7.04
N ASP A 361 -0.13 19.49 7.50
CA ASP A 361 0.02 20.74 6.76
C ASP A 361 1.25 21.57 7.17
N ASN A 362 2.00 21.15 8.20
CA ASN A 362 3.22 21.83 8.64
C ASN A 362 4.40 21.52 7.70
N PRO A 363 5.05 22.53 7.08
CA PRO A 363 6.19 22.32 6.18
C PRO A 363 7.39 21.64 6.85
N TRP A 364 7.59 21.85 8.16
CA TRP A 364 8.66 21.18 8.92
C TRP A 364 8.40 19.69 9.04
N THR A 365 7.16 19.29 9.32
CA THR A 365 6.75 17.89 9.34
C THR A 365 6.99 17.23 7.98
N GLY A 366 6.60 17.90 6.89
CA GLY A 366 6.89 17.44 5.53
C GLY A 366 8.39 17.29 5.23
N GLY A 367 9.21 18.23 5.69
CA GLY A 367 10.67 18.15 5.59
C GLY A 367 11.26 16.98 6.39
N ILE A 368 10.75 16.72 7.60
CA ILE A 368 11.15 15.55 8.41
C ILE A 368 10.77 14.25 7.70
N PHE A 369 9.58 14.16 7.08
CA PHE A 369 9.18 12.98 6.32
C PHE A 369 10.08 12.75 5.10
N LEU A 370 10.45 13.82 4.36
CA LEU A 370 11.45 13.72 3.30
C LEU A 370 12.78 13.19 3.84
N GLY A 371 13.25 13.68 4.99
CA GLY A 371 14.44 13.18 5.66
C GLY A 371 14.34 11.69 6.05
N ALA A 372 13.18 11.26 6.54
CA ALA A 372 12.91 9.86 6.88
C ALA A 372 12.94 8.94 5.65
N ILE A 373 12.39 9.40 4.52
CA ILE A 373 12.43 8.67 3.24
C ILE A 373 13.87 8.65 2.72
N LEU A 374 14.58 9.78 2.75
CA LEU A 374 15.97 9.93 2.31
C LEU A 374 16.91 8.97 3.04
N LEU A 375 16.71 8.81 4.35
CA LEU A 375 17.48 7.85 5.16
C LEU A 375 17.36 6.43 4.61
N SER A 376 16.17 6.02 4.18
CA SER A 376 15.94 4.69 3.62
C SER A 376 16.44 4.61 2.18
N SER A 377 16.00 5.53 1.31
CA SER A 377 16.33 5.56 -0.11
C SER A 377 16.32 7.00 -0.66
N PRO A 378 17.47 7.50 -1.12
CA PRO A 378 17.54 8.76 -1.85
C PRO A 378 16.67 8.80 -3.11
N LEU A 379 16.52 7.69 -3.82
CA LEU A 379 15.67 7.62 -5.02
C LEU A 379 14.18 7.77 -4.68
N MET A 380 13.71 7.18 -3.57
CA MET A 380 12.35 7.40 -3.10
C MET A 380 12.13 8.85 -2.69
N CYS A 381 13.08 9.46 -1.98
CA CYS A 381 12.98 10.86 -1.56
C CYS A 381 12.91 11.81 -2.76
N LEU A 382 13.73 11.55 -3.80
CA LEU A 382 13.70 12.33 -5.04
C LEU A 382 12.32 12.25 -5.71
N HIS A 383 11.76 11.05 -5.87
CA HIS A 383 10.44 10.89 -6.49
C HIS A 383 9.31 11.44 -5.61
N ALA A 384 9.44 11.39 -4.28
CA ALA A 384 8.50 12.03 -3.37
C ALA A 384 8.41 13.54 -3.63
N ALA A 385 9.56 14.22 -3.74
CA ALA A 385 9.66 15.64 -4.01
C ALA A 385 9.17 15.99 -5.42
N ILE A 386 9.58 15.22 -6.44
CA ILE A 386 9.13 15.42 -7.83
C ILE A 386 7.61 15.24 -7.95
N GLY A 387 7.05 14.19 -7.34
CA GLY A 387 5.61 13.95 -7.37
C GLY A 387 4.80 15.07 -6.70
N SER A 388 5.29 15.59 -5.57
CA SER A 388 4.69 16.76 -4.90
C SER A 388 4.71 17.99 -5.81
N LEU A 389 5.84 18.24 -6.48
CA LEU A 389 6.00 19.34 -7.45
C LEU A 389 5.07 19.20 -8.66
N LEU A 390 4.93 18.00 -9.21
CA LEU A 390 4.03 17.74 -10.34
C LEU A 390 2.56 17.90 -9.96
N GLY A 391 2.19 17.50 -8.74
CA GLY A 391 0.86 17.76 -8.19
C GLY A 391 0.56 19.25 -8.10
N MET A 392 1.49 20.03 -7.54
CA MET A 392 1.42 21.49 -7.48
C MET A 392 1.25 22.11 -8.88
N ALA A 393 2.05 21.66 -9.86
CA ALA A 393 1.96 22.13 -11.24
C ALA A 393 0.61 21.81 -11.89
N ALA A 394 0.04 20.63 -11.63
CA ALA A 394 -1.30 20.26 -12.08
C ALA A 394 -2.41 21.09 -11.40
N GLY A 395 -2.22 21.50 -10.14
CA GLY A 395 -3.13 22.43 -9.48
C GLY A 395 -3.13 23.81 -10.15
N LEU A 396 -1.95 24.31 -10.49
CA LEU A 396 -1.81 25.57 -11.22
C LEU A 396 -2.41 25.47 -12.64
N SER A 397 -2.22 24.36 -13.35
CA SER A 397 -2.76 24.18 -14.70
C SER A 397 -4.30 24.17 -14.75
N LEU A 398 -4.95 23.74 -13.66
CA LEU A 398 -6.41 23.79 -13.50
C LEU A 398 -6.92 25.06 -12.83
N SER A 399 -6.06 26.07 -12.63
CA SER A 399 -6.43 27.31 -11.94
C SER A 399 -7.05 27.04 -10.56
N ALA A 400 -6.54 26.05 -9.83
CA ALA A 400 -7.02 25.72 -8.50
C ALA A 400 -6.78 26.87 -7.52
N PRO A 401 -7.66 27.08 -6.52
CA PRO A 401 -7.42 28.08 -5.48
C PRO A 401 -6.04 27.89 -4.84
N PHE A 402 -5.26 28.97 -4.76
CA PHE A 402 -3.86 28.90 -4.31
C PHE A 402 -3.73 28.34 -2.90
N GLU A 403 -4.70 28.58 -2.01
CA GLU A 403 -4.73 27.99 -0.67
C GLU A 403 -4.68 26.46 -0.72
N ASN A 404 -5.47 25.81 -1.58
CA ASN A 404 -5.46 24.35 -1.71
C ASN A 404 -4.11 23.81 -2.20
N ILE A 405 -3.41 24.60 -3.03
CA ILE A 405 -2.05 24.28 -3.49
C ILE A 405 -1.06 24.45 -2.33
N TYR A 406 -1.12 25.56 -1.60
CA TYR A 406 -0.24 25.88 -0.47
C TYR A 406 -0.41 24.91 0.70
N PHE A 407 -1.63 24.45 0.95
CA PHE A 407 -1.94 23.36 1.90
C PHE A 407 -1.49 21.97 1.41
N GLY A 408 -0.90 21.86 0.22
CA GLY A 408 -0.33 20.61 -0.30
C GLY A 408 -1.36 19.58 -0.75
N LEU A 409 -2.65 19.94 -0.87
CA LEU A 409 -3.74 19.01 -1.21
C LEU A 409 -3.59 18.42 -2.63
N TRP A 410 -2.84 19.11 -3.49
CA TRP A 410 -2.53 18.64 -4.84
C TRP A 410 -1.30 17.74 -4.90
N GLY A 411 -0.43 17.75 -3.88
CA GLY A 411 0.89 17.13 -3.93
C GLY A 411 0.95 15.68 -3.44
N PHE A 412 0.17 15.33 -2.40
CA PHE A 412 0.39 14.07 -1.67
C PHE A 412 0.08 12.80 -2.47
N ASN A 413 -1.03 12.79 -3.20
CA ASN A 413 -1.40 11.66 -4.06
C ASN A 413 -0.35 11.45 -5.16
N SER A 414 0.07 12.53 -5.82
CA SER A 414 1.11 12.50 -6.86
C SER A 414 2.47 12.10 -6.32
N SER A 415 2.81 12.51 -5.09
CA SER A 415 4.02 12.10 -4.38
C SER A 415 4.06 10.57 -4.18
N LEU A 416 3.02 9.98 -3.59
CA LEU A 416 2.91 8.53 -3.40
C LEU A 416 3.00 7.77 -4.73
N THR A 417 2.27 8.21 -5.75
CA THR A 417 2.32 7.61 -7.08
C THR A 417 3.73 7.65 -7.67
N CYS A 418 4.40 8.79 -7.56
CA CYS A 418 5.73 8.96 -8.12
C CYS A 418 6.75 8.06 -7.42
N ILE A 419 6.67 7.89 -6.09
CA ILE A 419 7.48 6.92 -5.35
C ILE A 419 7.18 5.50 -5.83
N ALA A 420 5.90 5.14 -5.96
CA ALA A 420 5.48 3.78 -6.31
C ALA A 420 5.96 3.35 -7.71
N ILE A 421 5.80 4.19 -8.73
CA ILE A 421 6.22 3.88 -10.10
C ILE A 421 7.72 4.17 -10.32
N GLY A 422 8.29 5.14 -9.59
CA GLY A 422 9.66 5.63 -9.71
C GLY A 422 10.74 4.73 -9.10
N GLY A 423 10.61 3.40 -9.22
CA GLY A 423 11.61 2.44 -8.77
C GLY A 423 11.14 1.41 -7.74
N MET A 424 9.98 1.61 -7.10
CA MET A 424 9.44 0.67 -6.11
C MET A 424 8.80 -0.54 -6.76
N PHE A 425 7.71 -0.34 -7.50
CA PHE A 425 6.94 -1.42 -8.14
C PHE A 425 7.28 -1.60 -9.63
N MET A 426 8.02 -0.65 -10.21
CA MET A 426 8.64 -0.75 -11.52
C MET A 426 10.14 -0.55 -11.36
N ALA A 427 10.97 -1.32 -12.06
CA ALA A 427 12.41 -1.14 -12.00
C ALA A 427 12.81 0.22 -12.59
N LEU A 428 13.67 0.97 -11.89
CA LEU A 428 14.04 2.32 -12.31
C LEU A 428 14.93 2.32 -13.56
N THR A 429 14.37 2.82 -14.65
CA THR A 429 14.99 3.15 -15.94
C THR A 429 14.57 4.56 -16.33
N TRP A 430 15.13 5.11 -17.42
CA TRP A 430 14.67 6.41 -17.91
C TRP A 430 13.20 6.36 -18.37
N GLN A 431 12.80 5.24 -18.98
CA GLN A 431 11.43 5.02 -19.45
C GLN A 431 10.43 4.95 -18.29
N THR A 432 10.76 4.21 -17.21
CA THR A 432 9.88 4.13 -16.05
C THR A 432 9.91 5.40 -15.20
N HIS A 433 11.01 6.16 -15.21
CA HIS A 433 11.02 7.51 -14.63
C HIS A 433 10.02 8.42 -15.34
N LEU A 434 10.06 8.51 -16.68
CA LEU A 434 9.06 9.29 -17.45
C LEU A 434 7.63 8.79 -17.21
N LEU A 435 7.44 7.46 -17.11
CA LEU A 435 6.15 6.88 -16.75
C LEU A 435 5.69 7.30 -15.35
N ALA A 436 6.60 7.39 -14.37
CA ALA A 436 6.31 7.87 -13.02
C ALA A 436 5.87 9.34 -13.03
N LEU A 437 6.51 10.19 -13.84
CA LEU A 437 6.10 11.59 -14.00
C LEU A 437 4.69 11.69 -14.60
N ALA A 438 4.43 10.93 -15.67
CA ALA A 438 3.11 10.87 -16.30
C ALA A 438 2.03 10.36 -15.32
N CYS A 439 2.34 9.30 -14.58
CA CYS A 439 1.43 8.74 -13.58
C CYS A 439 1.16 9.74 -12.44
N ALA A 440 2.18 10.46 -11.96
CA ALA A 440 2.03 11.46 -10.90
C ALA A 440 1.14 12.63 -11.34
N LEU A 441 1.33 13.15 -12.55
CA LEU A 441 0.46 14.17 -13.14
C LEU A 441 -0.98 13.66 -13.30
N PHE A 442 -1.15 12.48 -13.89
CA PHE A 442 -2.46 11.83 -14.04
C PHE A 442 -3.16 11.66 -12.69
N THR A 443 -2.42 11.27 -11.65
CA THR A 443 -2.95 11.13 -10.29
C THR A 443 -3.46 12.45 -9.73
N ALA A 444 -2.77 13.57 -9.98
CA ALA A 444 -3.22 14.89 -9.52
C ALA A 444 -4.60 15.26 -10.11
N TYR A 445 -4.78 15.02 -11.41
CA TYR A 445 -6.05 15.27 -12.10
C TYR A 445 -7.17 14.35 -11.61
N ILE A 446 -6.88 13.06 -11.39
CA ILE A 446 -7.84 12.16 -10.70
C ILE A 446 -8.14 12.66 -9.30
N GLY A 447 -7.14 13.20 -8.59
CA GLY A 447 -7.29 13.79 -7.26
C GLY A 447 -8.36 14.88 -7.22
N ALA A 448 -8.28 15.82 -8.16
CA ALA A 448 -9.29 16.86 -8.31
C ALA A 448 -10.67 16.28 -8.65
N SER A 449 -10.73 15.35 -9.63
CA SER A 449 -11.97 14.71 -10.05
C SER A 449 -12.67 13.97 -8.91
N MET A 450 -11.94 13.15 -8.16
CA MET A 450 -12.49 12.39 -7.03
C MET A 450 -12.87 13.29 -5.87
N SER A 451 -12.11 14.35 -5.59
CA SER A 451 -12.45 15.31 -4.53
C SER A 451 -13.78 15.99 -4.81
N ASN A 452 -14.02 16.41 -6.06
CA ASN A 452 -15.29 16.98 -6.47
C ASN A 452 -16.43 15.97 -6.37
N LEU A 453 -16.23 14.73 -6.82
CA LEU A 453 -17.25 13.67 -6.77
C LEU A 453 -17.61 13.30 -5.33
N MET A 454 -16.62 13.14 -4.46
CA MET A 454 -16.82 12.70 -3.07
C MET A 454 -17.36 13.80 -2.18
N ALA A 455 -17.06 15.08 -2.47
CA ALA A 455 -17.65 16.21 -1.76
C ALA A 455 -19.19 16.26 -1.89
N VAL A 456 -19.77 15.77 -3.00
CA VAL A 456 -21.23 15.67 -3.17
C VAL A 456 -21.87 14.76 -2.11
N VAL A 457 -21.16 13.72 -1.68
CA VAL A 457 -21.60 12.78 -0.63
C VAL A 457 -20.98 13.10 0.73
N GLY A 458 -20.37 14.28 0.89
CA GLY A 458 -19.78 14.74 2.15
C GLY A 458 -18.51 14.01 2.57
N LEU A 459 -17.72 13.49 1.63
CA LEU A 459 -16.50 12.73 1.91
C LEU A 459 -15.23 13.36 1.29
N PRO A 460 -14.06 13.23 1.94
CA PRO A 460 -12.77 13.54 1.35
C PRO A 460 -12.28 12.41 0.42
N SER A 461 -11.54 12.76 -0.63
CA SER A 461 -10.97 11.77 -1.57
C SER A 461 -9.80 10.96 -0.99
N CYS A 462 -9.10 11.50 0.01
CA CYS A 462 -7.94 10.89 0.65
C CYS A 462 -6.95 10.36 -0.41
N THR A 463 -6.52 9.10 -0.30
CA THR A 463 -5.55 8.48 -1.22
C THR A 463 -6.19 7.49 -2.20
N TRP A 464 -7.52 7.56 -2.39
CA TRP A 464 -8.18 6.86 -3.49
C TRP A 464 -7.56 7.20 -4.86
N PRO A 465 -7.25 8.48 -5.18
CA PRO A 465 -6.63 8.85 -6.45
C PRO A 465 -5.31 8.13 -6.69
N PHE A 466 -4.42 8.15 -5.69
CA PHE A 466 -3.15 7.41 -5.71
C PHE A 466 -3.36 5.92 -6.00
N CYS A 467 -4.26 5.26 -5.26
CA CYS A 467 -4.48 3.83 -5.40
C CYS A 467 -4.96 3.48 -6.82
N LEU A 468 -6.00 4.16 -7.31
CA LEU A 468 -6.61 3.86 -8.60
C LEU A 468 -5.66 4.17 -9.76
N ALA A 469 -4.99 5.32 -9.73
CA ALA A 469 -4.03 5.71 -10.75
C ALA A 469 -2.84 4.75 -10.81
N THR A 470 -2.24 4.44 -9.66
CA THR A 470 -1.06 3.57 -9.61
C THR A 470 -1.39 2.14 -10.02
N LEU A 471 -2.53 1.58 -9.59
CA LEU A 471 -2.98 0.26 -10.03
C LEU A 471 -3.22 0.20 -11.54
N LEU A 472 -3.84 1.25 -12.11
CA LEU A 472 -4.04 1.35 -13.56
C LEU A 472 -2.69 1.30 -14.31
N PHE A 473 -1.70 2.04 -13.84
CA PHE A 473 -0.37 2.07 -14.46
C PHE A 473 0.42 0.78 -14.24
N LEU A 474 0.24 0.09 -13.12
CA LEU A 474 0.84 -1.24 -12.88
C LEU A 474 0.17 -2.37 -13.69
N LEU A 475 -1.04 -2.14 -14.20
CA LEU A 475 -1.73 -3.04 -15.12
C LEU A 475 -1.36 -2.79 -16.59
N LEU A 476 -0.67 -1.69 -16.89
CA LEU A 476 -0.20 -1.40 -18.24
C LEU A 476 0.79 -2.47 -18.70
N THR A 477 0.45 -3.16 -19.80
CA THR A 477 1.38 -4.06 -20.50
C THR A 477 2.03 -3.34 -21.66
N THR A 478 3.32 -3.59 -21.90
CA THR A 478 4.06 -2.99 -23.01
C THR A 478 5.10 -3.95 -23.57
N LYS A 479 5.42 -3.79 -24.86
CA LYS A 479 6.50 -4.53 -25.54
C LYS A 479 7.88 -3.92 -25.27
N ASN A 480 7.96 -2.76 -24.63
CA ASN A 480 9.25 -2.13 -24.31
C ASN A 480 9.90 -2.84 -23.10
N PRO A 481 11.03 -3.55 -23.28
CA PRO A 481 11.64 -4.33 -22.20
C PRO A 481 12.22 -3.47 -21.07
N ASN A 482 12.39 -2.16 -21.28
CA ASN A 482 12.88 -1.24 -20.25
C ASN A 482 11.78 -0.74 -19.31
N ILE A 483 10.51 -1.06 -19.59
CA ILE A 483 9.39 -0.83 -18.68
C ILE A 483 9.08 -2.17 -18.02
N TYR A 484 9.71 -2.42 -16.88
CA TYR A 484 9.69 -3.70 -16.20
C TYR A 484 8.99 -3.59 -14.84
N LYS A 485 7.88 -4.32 -14.68
CA LYS A 485 7.17 -4.47 -13.41
C LYS A 485 7.93 -5.43 -12.49
N MET A 486 8.18 -4.99 -11.26
CA MET A 486 8.86 -5.81 -10.25
C MET A 486 7.90 -6.90 -9.75
N PRO A 487 8.36 -8.17 -9.66
CA PRO A 487 7.62 -9.20 -8.94
C PRO A 487 7.48 -8.81 -7.47
N LEU A 488 6.27 -8.86 -6.89
CA LEU A 488 6.05 -8.36 -5.52
C LEU A 488 6.94 -9.05 -4.47
N SER A 489 7.20 -10.34 -4.65
CA SER A 489 8.11 -11.12 -3.78
C SER A 489 9.57 -10.66 -3.79
N LYS A 490 9.94 -9.76 -4.71
CA LYS A 490 11.29 -9.19 -4.87
C LYS A 490 11.35 -7.70 -4.60
N VAL A 491 10.22 -7.04 -4.36
CA VAL A 491 10.17 -5.59 -4.07
C VAL A 491 10.79 -5.33 -2.70
N THR A 492 11.74 -4.40 -2.69
CA THR A 492 12.42 -3.89 -1.48
C THR A 492 12.42 -2.36 -1.55
N TYR A 493 13.48 -1.76 -2.09
CA TYR A 493 13.62 -0.33 -2.35
C TYR A 493 14.33 -0.09 -3.71
N PRO A 494 14.26 1.11 -4.31
CA PRO A 494 14.59 1.32 -5.73
C PRO A 494 16.01 0.94 -6.13
N GLU A 495 16.98 1.19 -5.27
CA GLU A 495 18.38 0.87 -5.49
C GLU A 495 18.59 -0.65 -5.63
N GLU A 496 18.00 -1.46 -4.73
CA GLU A 496 18.09 -2.92 -4.76
C GLU A 496 17.21 -3.52 -5.88
N ASN A 497 16.01 -2.97 -6.10
CA ASN A 497 15.13 -3.36 -7.20
C ASN A 497 15.80 -3.17 -8.57
N ARG A 498 16.55 -2.08 -8.75
CA ARG A 498 17.30 -1.82 -9.98
C ARG A 498 18.42 -2.84 -10.20
N ILE A 499 19.12 -3.25 -9.14
CA ILE A 499 20.14 -4.30 -9.23
C ILE A 499 19.51 -5.62 -9.67
N PHE A 500 18.38 -6.01 -9.07
CA PHE A 500 17.63 -7.21 -9.45
C PHE A 500 17.26 -7.19 -10.95
N TYR A 501 16.68 -6.07 -11.42
CA TYR A 501 16.32 -5.92 -12.83
C TYR A 501 17.52 -6.04 -13.78
N LEU A 502 18.66 -5.43 -13.46
CA LEU A 502 19.86 -5.53 -14.30
C LEU A 502 20.38 -6.97 -14.39
N GLN A 503 20.31 -7.73 -13.29
CA GLN A 503 20.68 -9.15 -13.27
C GLN A 503 19.72 -10.02 -14.11
N VAL A 504 18.41 -9.74 -14.05
CA VAL A 504 17.41 -10.43 -14.90
C VAL A 504 17.63 -10.09 -16.36
N LYS A 505 17.82 -8.81 -16.69
CA LYS A 505 18.08 -8.34 -18.05
C LYS A 505 19.34 -8.97 -18.64
N LYS A 506 20.43 -9.06 -17.86
CA LYS A 506 21.68 -9.73 -18.31
C LYS A 506 21.44 -11.20 -18.64
N ARG A 507 20.72 -11.93 -17.78
CA ARG A 507 20.37 -13.35 -18.02
C ARG A 507 19.49 -13.55 -19.26
N MET A 508 18.57 -12.63 -19.55
CA MET A 508 17.76 -12.68 -20.78
C MET A 508 18.58 -12.47 -22.05
N VAL A 509 19.68 -11.70 -21.99
CA VAL A 509 20.59 -11.50 -23.13
C VAL A 509 21.53 -12.68 -23.32
N GLU A 510 21.98 -13.32 -22.24
CA GLU A 510 22.89 -14.48 -22.27
C GLU A 510 22.18 -15.81 -22.58
N SER A 511 20.86 -15.88 -22.44
CA SER A 511 20.05 -17.02 -22.83
C SER A 511 18.80 -16.57 -23.59
N PRO A 512 18.95 -16.09 -24.85
CA PRO A 512 17.81 -15.83 -25.70
C PRO A 512 17.17 -17.19 -26.02
N LEU A 513 15.98 -17.43 -25.46
CA LEU A 513 15.14 -18.57 -25.80
C LEU A 513 14.81 -18.61 -27.29
#